data_AF-A0A8X6VVB3-F1
#
_entry.id   AF-A0A8X6VVB3-F1
#
_cell.length_a   1.000
_cell.length_b   1.000
_cell.length_c   1.000
_cell.angle_alpha   90.00
_cell.angle_beta   90.00
_cell.angle_gamma   90.00
#
_symmetry.space_group_name_H-M   'P 1'
#
loop_
_entity.id
_entity.type
_entity.pdbx_description
1 polymer ?
#
loop_
_entity_poly.entity_id
_entity_poly.type
_entity_poly.pdbx_seq_one_letter_code
_entity_poly.pdbx_strand_id
1 'polypeptide(L)'
;MAKLRTPTKALITVCGTVCRKNIFVSKRTLQMGVMDAVICFNEGAYAITEVLKALKINPGVNTCEGLRKIDYVRICETEMAVQKASKESRTTKGKLKESRMLYNGQCKMSTLLEIFRL
;
A
#
# COMPACT_ATOMS: atom_id res chain seq x y z
N MET A 1 4.94 -11.15 14.78
CA MET A 1 5.34 -11.50 13.40
C MET A 1 4.64 -10.55 12.43
N ALA A 2 5.37 -9.58 11.87
CA ALA A 2 4.83 -8.66 10.88
C ALA A 2 4.45 -9.45 9.62
N LYS A 3 3.19 -9.32 9.19
CA LYS A 3 2.71 -9.88 7.93
C LYS A 3 3.49 -9.18 6.81
N LEU A 4 4.52 -9.82 6.26
CA LEU A 4 5.12 -9.40 4.99
C LEU A 4 3.98 -9.33 3.97
N ARG A 5 3.52 -8.11 3.65
CA ARG A 5 2.53 -7.87 2.60
C ARG A 5 3.17 -8.40 1.33
N THR A 6 2.76 -9.58 0.87
CA THR A 6 3.25 -10.15 -0.39
C THR A 6 3.08 -9.08 -1.47
N PRO A 7 4.17 -8.60 -2.08
CA PRO A 7 4.14 -7.39 -2.89
C PRO A 7 3.65 -7.69 -4.32
N THR A 8 2.81 -8.71 -4.50
CA THR A 8 2.48 -9.25 -5.83
C THR A 8 1.77 -8.22 -6.69
N LYS A 9 0.70 -7.58 -6.21
CA LYS A 9 0.00 -6.56 -7.03
C LYS A 9 0.77 -5.25 -7.15
N ALA A 10 1.43 -4.80 -6.08
CA ALA A 10 2.15 -3.53 -6.07
C ALA A 10 3.42 -3.57 -6.93
N LEU A 11 4.25 -4.63 -6.81
CA LEU A 11 5.42 -4.80 -7.67
C LEU A 11 5.04 -5.04 -9.12
N ILE A 12 3.95 -5.76 -9.41
CA ILE A 12 3.49 -5.92 -10.81
C ILE A 12 3.09 -4.57 -11.41
N THR A 13 2.48 -3.67 -10.63
CA THR A 13 2.16 -2.31 -11.09
C THR A 13 3.42 -1.48 -11.32
N VAL A 14 4.35 -1.44 -10.34
CA VAL A 14 5.62 -0.68 -10.45
C VAL A 14 6.51 -1.25 -11.56
N CYS A 15 6.61 -2.56 -11.68
CA CYS A 15 7.34 -3.22 -12.77
C CYS A 15 6.67 -2.96 -14.12
N GLY A 16 5.35 -2.79 -14.17
CA GLY A 16 4.61 -2.46 -15.40
C GLY A 16 4.80 -1.01 -15.85
N THR A 17 5.11 -0.08 -14.94
CA THR A 17 5.47 1.30 -15.30
C THR A 17 6.91 1.40 -15.82
N VAL A 18 7.81 0.57 -15.30
CA VAL A 18 9.22 0.51 -15.74
C VAL A 18 9.38 -0.33 -17.02
N CYS A 19 8.76 -1.51 -17.08
CA CYS A 19 8.75 -2.40 -18.25
C CYS A 19 7.36 -2.39 -18.89
N ARG A 20 7.21 -1.71 -20.03
CA ARG A 20 5.95 -1.69 -20.78
C ARG A 20 5.58 -3.11 -21.24
N LYS A 21 4.42 -3.60 -20.80
CA LYS A 21 3.90 -4.96 -21.11
C LYS A 21 3.73 -5.23 -22.61
N ASN A 22 3.56 -4.18 -23.42
CA ASN A 22 3.29 -4.27 -24.85
C ASN A 22 4.55 -4.17 -25.72
N ILE A 23 5.74 -4.11 -25.11
CA ILE A 23 7.01 -4.02 -25.84
C ILE A 23 7.84 -5.25 -25.49
N PHE A 24 8.28 -5.97 -26.52
CA PHE A 24 9.28 -7.02 -26.34
C PHE A 24 10.58 -6.38 -25.90
N VAL A 25 11.02 -6.73 -24.69
CA VAL A 25 12.30 -6.29 -24.12
C VAL A 25 13.24 -7.47 -24.00
N SER A 26 14.54 -7.20 -24.12
CA SER A 26 15.56 -8.22 -23.89
C SER A 26 15.51 -8.74 -22.45
N LYS A 27 15.93 -9.98 -22.22
CA LYS A 27 16.03 -10.58 -20.87
C LYS A 27 16.81 -9.68 -19.90
N ARG A 28 17.90 -9.07 -20.36
CA ARG A 28 18.76 -8.19 -19.54
C ARG A 28 18.00 -6.92 -19.12
N THR A 29 17.27 -6.30 -20.03
CA THR A 29 16.43 -5.12 -19.73
C THR A 29 15.33 -5.44 -18.73
N LEU A 30 14.70 -6.62 -18.87
CA LEU A 30 13.68 -7.07 -17.92
C LEU A 30 14.26 -7.26 -16.52
N GLN A 31 15.43 -7.89 -16.40
CA GLN A 31 16.11 -8.06 -15.11
C GLN A 31 16.42 -6.72 -14.45
N MET A 32 16.93 -5.74 -15.22
CA MET A 32 17.18 -4.40 -14.70
C MET A 32 15.90 -3.71 -14.22
N GLY A 33 14.81 -3.78 -14.98
CA GLY A 33 13.53 -3.17 -14.59
C GLY A 33 12.92 -3.83 -13.35
N VAL A 34 13.06 -5.14 -13.19
CA VAL A 34 12.62 -5.84 -11.96
C VAL A 34 13.44 -5.41 -10.75
N MET A 35 14.77 -5.32 -10.88
CA MET A 35 15.64 -4.87 -9.78
C MET A 35 15.31 -3.43 -9.39
N ASP A 36 15.14 -2.54 -10.36
CA ASP A 36 14.77 -1.14 -10.14
C ASP A 36 13.41 -1.01 -9.43
N ALA A 37 12.40 -1.78 -9.88
CA ALA A 37 11.09 -1.82 -9.25
C ALA A 37 11.14 -2.29 -7.79
N VAL A 38 11.99 -3.27 -7.48
CA VAL A 38 12.18 -3.78 -6.11
C VAL A 38 12.85 -2.73 -5.22
N ILE A 39 13.87 -2.03 -5.73
CA ILE A 39 14.56 -0.96 -4.99
C ILE A 39 13.60 0.19 -4.71
N CYS A 40 12.86 0.65 -5.72
CA CYS A 40 11.87 1.72 -5.57
C CYS A 40 10.76 1.37 -4.57
N PHE A 41 10.35 0.10 -4.51
CA PHE A 41 9.33 -0.34 -3.58
C PHE A 41 9.83 -0.35 -2.13
N ASN A 42 11.04 -0.88 -1.89
CA ASN A 42 11.59 -1.06 -0.54
C ASN A 42 12.22 0.23 0.02
N GLU A 43 13.13 0.83 -0.73
CA GLU A 43 13.97 1.95 -0.27
C GLU A 43 13.47 3.31 -0.79
N GLY A 44 12.70 3.31 -1.88
CA GLY A 44 12.26 4.52 -2.57
C GLY A 44 13.05 4.82 -3.85
N ALA A 45 12.54 5.76 -4.64
CA ALA A 45 13.11 6.14 -5.92
C ALA A 45 14.50 6.79 -5.76
N TYR A 46 14.75 7.48 -4.65
CA TYR A 46 16.04 8.11 -4.38
C TYR A 46 17.18 7.11 -4.22
N ALA A 47 16.91 5.87 -3.81
CA ALA A 47 17.92 4.82 -3.68
C ALA A 47 18.59 4.45 -5.01
N ILE A 48 17.97 4.76 -6.15
CA ILE A 48 18.58 4.64 -7.48
C ILE A 48 19.87 5.46 -7.55
N THR A 49 19.96 6.60 -6.85
CA THR A 49 21.18 7.43 -6.84
C THR A 49 22.38 6.69 -6.24
N GLU A 50 22.15 5.84 -5.24
CA GLU A 50 23.21 5.02 -4.62
C GLU A 50 23.65 3.89 -5.55
N VAL A 51 22.71 3.29 -6.29
CA VAL A 51 23.03 2.30 -7.34
C VAL A 51 23.87 2.94 -8.44
N LEU A 52 23.51 4.14 -8.90
CA LEU A 52 24.27 4.87 -9.92
C LEU A 52 25.70 5.16 -9.46
N LYS A 53 25.86 5.64 -8.22
CA LYS A 53 27.19 5.89 -7.62
C LYS A 53 28.01 4.59 -7.52
N ALA A 54 27.39 3.47 -7.15
CA ALA A 54 28.05 2.17 -7.10
C ALA A 54 28.56 1.74 -8.49
N LEU A 55 27.81 2.08 -9.55
CA LEU A 55 28.21 1.90 -10.95
C LEU A 55 29.17 2.98 -11.47
N LYS A 56 29.70 3.85 -10.59
CA LYS A 56 30.60 4.97 -10.94
C LYS A 56 29.96 6.02 -11.84
N ILE A 57 28.63 6.11 -11.82
CA ILE A 57 27.85 7.15 -12.50
C ILE A 57 27.41 8.16 -11.45
N ASN A 58 27.86 9.41 -11.56
CA ASN A 58 27.41 10.46 -10.66
C ASN A 58 26.07 11.04 -11.14
N PRO A 59 24.98 10.87 -10.37
CA PRO A 59 23.70 11.49 -10.73
C PRO A 59 23.78 13.01 -10.64
N GLY A 60 23.21 13.69 -11.64
CA GLY A 60 23.14 15.16 -11.64
C GLY A 60 22.13 15.69 -10.62
N VAL A 61 22.23 16.98 -10.30
CA VAL A 61 21.35 17.65 -9.32
C VAL A 61 19.87 17.50 -9.67
N ASN A 62 19.52 17.67 -10.95
CA ASN A 62 18.13 17.51 -11.42
C ASN A 62 17.59 16.09 -11.20
N THR A 63 18.44 15.07 -11.37
CA THR A 63 18.08 13.68 -11.13
C THR A 63 17.81 13.45 -9.65
N CYS A 64 18.71 13.92 -8.78
CA CYS A 64 18.54 13.80 -7.33
C CYS A 64 17.27 14.51 -6.84
N GLU A 65 17.03 15.74 -7.28
CA GLU A 65 15.83 16.51 -6.92
C GLU A 65 14.55 15.89 -7.47
N GLY A 66 14.56 15.39 -8.71
CA GLY A 66 13.43 14.68 -9.29
C GLY A 66 13.05 13.43 -8.50
N LEU A 67 14.04 12.60 -8.15
CA LEU A 67 13.82 11.38 -7.37
C LEU A 67 13.33 11.67 -5.95
N ARG A 68 13.86 12.71 -5.29
CA ARG A 68 13.34 13.17 -3.99
C ARG A 68 11.88 13.59 -4.04
N LYS A 69 11.49 14.33 -5.08
CA LYS A 69 10.10 14.76 -5.26
C LYS A 69 9.16 13.58 -5.47
N ILE A 70 9.58 12.58 -6.24
CA ILE A 70 8.81 11.34 -6.44
C ILE A 70 8.59 10.63 -5.09
N ASP A 71 9.65 10.48 -4.29
CA ASP A 71 9.53 9.87 -2.97
C ASP A 71 8.66 10.69 -2.02
N TYR A 72 8.78 12.02 -2.05
CA TYR A 72 7.93 12.90 -1.25
C TYR A 72 6.44 12.70 -1.56
N VAL A 73 6.06 12.72 -2.84
CA VAL A 73 4.67 12.47 -3.26
C VAL A 73 4.20 11.10 -2.79
N ARG A 74 5.02 10.05 -2.99
CA ARG A 74 4.71 8.69 -2.54
C ARG A 74 4.43 8.61 -1.04
N ILE A 75 5.26 9.27 -0.23
CA ILE A 75 5.09 9.29 1.23
C ILE A 75 3.80 10.02 1.60
N CYS A 76 3.56 11.22 1.05
CA CYS A 76 2.35 11.99 1.32
C CYS A 76 1.08 11.20 0.97
N GLU A 77 1.03 10.59 -0.22
CA GLU A 77 -0.11 9.75 -0.63
C GLU A 77 -0.32 8.56 0.32
N THR A 78 0.76 7.94 0.76
CA THR A 78 0.72 6.82 1.70
C THR A 78 0.19 7.26 3.07
N GLU A 79 0.65 8.39 3.60
CA GLU A 79 0.15 8.95 4.85
C GLU A 79 -1.35 9.30 4.78
N MET A 80 -1.78 9.93 3.70
CA MET A 80 -3.20 10.23 3.46
C MET A 80 -4.04 8.96 3.39
N ALA A 81 -3.57 7.93 2.69
CA ALA A 81 -4.24 6.64 2.60
C ALA A 81 -4.33 5.94 3.97
N VAL A 82 -3.26 5.98 4.77
CA VAL A 82 -3.24 5.42 6.13
C VAL A 82 -4.22 6.15 7.05
N GLN A 83 -4.29 7.48 6.97
CA GLN A 83 -5.26 8.27 7.73
C GLN A 83 -6.70 7.92 7.32
N LYS A 84 -6.98 7.80 6.02
CA LYS A 84 -8.30 7.41 5.51
C LYS A 84 -8.70 6.01 5.98
N ALA A 85 -7.82 5.03 5.83
CA ALA A 85 -8.05 3.66 6.29
C ALA A 85 -8.26 3.59 7.81
N SER A 86 -7.56 4.43 8.57
CA SER A 86 -7.74 4.54 10.03
C SER A 86 -9.11 5.11 10.39
N LYS A 87 -9.59 6.14 9.67
CA LYS A 87 -10.94 6.71 9.84
C LYS A 87 -12.02 5.67 9.50
N GLU A 88 -11.89 4.98 8.36
CA GLU A 88 -12.80 3.93 7.93
C GLU A 88 -12.85 2.75 8.91
N SER A 89 -11.71 2.39 9.49
CA SER A 89 -11.65 1.34 10.52
C SER A 89 -12.40 1.75 11.79
N ARG A 90 -12.32 3.03 12.21
CA ARG A 90 -13.04 3.54 13.38
C ARG A 90 -14.56 3.56 13.14
N THR A 91 -15.00 4.06 11.98
CA THR A 91 -16.44 4.12 11.66
C THR A 91 -17.04 2.73 11.53
N THR A 92 -16.31 1.78 10.91
CA THR A 92 -16.74 0.38 10.80
C THR A 92 -16.88 -0.29 12.17
N LYS A 93 -15.92 -0.07 13.08
CA LYS A 93 -16.03 -0.55 14.48
C LYS A 93 -17.22 0.06 15.21
N GLY A 94 -17.51 1.34 14.99
CA GLY A 94 -18.70 2.01 15.53
C GLY A 94 -19.99 1.33 15.08
N LYS A 95 -20.17 1.16 13.77
CA LYS A 95 -21.35 0.50 13.18
C LYS A 95 -21.53 -0.94 13.64
N LEU A 96 -20.43 -1.69 13.77
CA LEU A 96 -20.47 -3.06 14.30
C LEU A 96 -20.91 -3.10 15.77
N LYS A 97 -20.44 -2.15 16.59
CA LYS A 97 -20.87 -2.05 18.01
C LYS A 97 -22.36 -1.71 18.11
N GLU A 98 -22.83 -0.76 17.30
CA GLU A 98 -24.24 -0.37 17.23
C GLU A 98 -25.13 -1.53 16.79
N SER A 99 -24.75 -2.22 15.71
CA SER A 99 -25.46 -3.41 15.21
C SER A 99 -25.51 -4.53 16.27
N ARG A 100 -24.40 -4.73 17.02
CA ARG A 100 -24.36 -5.68 18.14
C ARG A 100 -25.29 -5.29 19.29
N MET A 101 -25.40 -3.99 19.62
CA MET A 101 -26.31 -3.52 20.66
C MET A 101 -27.78 -3.68 20.26
N LEU A 102 -28.13 -3.39 19.00
CA LEU A 102 -29.48 -3.63 18.47
C LEU A 102 -29.85 -5.11 18.49
N TYR A 103 -28.95 -6.00 18.03
CA TYR A 103 -29.18 -7.44 18.05
C TYR A 103 -29.37 -7.97 19.48
N ASN A 104 -28.53 -7.54 20.42
CA ASN A 104 -28.65 -7.92 21.83
C ASN A 104 -29.95 -7.37 22.47
N GLY A 105 -30.39 -6.18 22.09
CA GLY A 105 -31.67 -5.61 22.54
C GLY A 105 -32.88 -6.38 22.01
N GLN A 106 -32.87 -6.74 20.72
CA GLN A 106 -33.91 -7.58 20.12
C GLN A 106 -33.96 -8.97 20.78
N CYS A 107 -32.80 -9.58 21.01
CA CYS A 107 -32.72 -10.89 21.67
C CYS A 107 -33.34 -10.84 23.07
N LYS A 108 -33.04 -9.81 23.88
CA LYS A 108 -33.63 -9.63 25.22
C LYS A 108 -35.15 -9.45 25.18
N MET A 109 -35.67 -8.69 24.21
CA MET A 109 -37.11 -8.44 24.10
C MET A 109 -37.86 -9.71 23.64
N SER A 110 -37.28 -10.50 22.74
CA SER A 110 -37.86 -11.78 22.33
C SER A 110 -37.95 -12.78 23.50
N THR A 111 -36.92 -12.84 24.35
CA THR A 111 -36.94 -13.71 25.54
C THR A 111 -37.97 -13.25 26.57
N LEU A 112 -38.15 -11.94 26.76
CA LEU A 112 -39.18 -11.42 27.66
C LEU A 112 -40.59 -11.73 27.15
N LEU A 113 -40.85 -11.58 25.85
CA LEU A 113 -42.13 -11.91 25.24
C LEU A 113 -42.46 -13.41 25.31
N GLU A 114 -41.47 -14.30 25.27
CA GLU A 114 -41.66 -15.73 25.54
C GLU A 114 -42.03 -16.01 27.00
N ILE A 115 -41.41 -15.31 27.95
CA ILE A 115 -41.72 -15.46 29.39
C ILE A 115 -43.14 -14.98 29.70
N PHE A 116 -43.58 -13.87 29.13
CA PHE A 116 -44.94 -13.32 29.35
C PHE A 116 -46.05 -14.04 28.56
N ARG A 117 -45.71 -15.03 27.72
CA ARG A 117 -46.67 -15.87 27.00
C ARG A 117 -47.00 -17.19 27.70
N LEU A 118 -46.32 -17.51 28.81
CA LEU A 118 -46.62 -18.62 29.72
C LEU A 118 -47.53 -18.15 30.85
#